data_AF-A0A6L4B5Y9-F1
#
_entry.id   AF-A0A6L4B5Y9-F1
#
_cell.length_a   1.000
_cell.length_b   1.000
_cell.length_c   1.000
_cell.angle_alpha   90.00
_cell.angle_beta   90.00
_cell.angle_gamma   90.00
#
_symmetry.space_group_name_H-M   'P 1'
#
loop_
_entity.id
_entity.type
_entity.pdbx_description
1 polymer ?
#
loop_
_entity_poly.entity_id
_entity_poly.type
_entity_poly.pdbx_seq_one_letter_code
_entity_poly.pdbx_strand_id
1 'polypeptide(L)'
;MNSHFHLLWQVTVHHAFRGGAADEFDFVPASSAENSLAAMQAVLRQRDGRLQVIIATDELGAPLGDCIGRSLLFGLVPRHRGFALYTRSPALAADEIPLYANAPDAPDSLAAPRGIPRGAPLRRSSGLADTAPWGLLQLTASNDHVSRGQAFQLNLEAREDTLRYYVVLTPADADDATSLHIEDTGAAGDGRAPVAFRRIESDAFGPTHLSPAQLGGGTRRRAG
;
A
#
# COMPACT_ATOMS: atom_id res chain seq x y z
N MET A 1 -33.10 -10.37 -27.37
CA MET A 1 -32.89 -10.11 -25.94
C MET A 1 -31.62 -9.27 -25.87
N ASN A 2 -31.75 -7.96 -25.65
CA ASN A 2 -30.59 -7.08 -25.62
C ASN A 2 -29.99 -7.11 -24.21
N SER A 3 -28.73 -7.51 -24.11
CA SER A 3 -27.97 -7.40 -22.87
C SER A 3 -27.24 -6.05 -22.83
N HIS A 4 -27.28 -5.39 -21.68
CA HIS A 4 -26.53 -4.18 -21.40
C HIS A 4 -25.40 -4.49 -20.42
N PHE A 5 -24.30 -3.76 -20.54
CA PHE A 5 -23.18 -3.86 -19.61
C PHE A 5 -23.23 -2.72 -18.61
N HIS A 6 -23.22 -3.07 -17.33
CA HIS A 6 -23.32 -2.14 -16.21
C HIS A 6 -22.08 -2.25 -15.31
N LEU A 7 -21.56 -1.11 -14.87
CA LEU A 7 -20.42 -1.10 -13.96
C LEU A 7 -20.90 -1.51 -12.57
N LEU A 8 -20.43 -2.67 -12.08
CA LEU A 8 -20.68 -3.09 -10.71
C LEU A 8 -19.75 -2.36 -9.75
N TRP A 9 -18.44 -2.45 -10.00
CA TRP A 9 -17.42 -1.84 -9.16
C TRP A 9 -16.32 -1.17 -9.95
N GLN A 10 -15.84 -0.05 -9.41
CA GLN A 10 -14.55 0.52 -9.76
C GLN A 10 -13.72 0.70 -8.50
N VAL A 11 -12.46 0.30 -8.52
CA VAL A 11 -11.51 0.57 -7.42
C VAL A 11 -10.39 1.44 -7.97
N THR A 12 -10.16 2.57 -7.30
CA THR A 12 -9.05 3.47 -7.59
C THR A 12 -8.08 3.46 -6.41
N VAL A 13 -6.81 3.20 -6.67
CA VAL A 13 -5.75 3.29 -5.64
C VAL A 13 -5.33 4.74 -5.51
N HIS A 14 -5.31 5.25 -4.29
CA HIS A 14 -4.76 6.53 -3.93
C HIS A 14 -3.56 6.32 -3.02
N HIS A 15 -2.45 6.99 -3.31
CA HIS A 15 -1.24 6.88 -2.51
C HIS A 15 -0.72 8.27 -2.13
N ALA A 16 -0.56 8.52 -0.83
CA ALA A 16 -0.14 9.83 -0.32
C ALA A 16 1.23 10.28 -0.88
N PHE A 17 2.21 9.36 -0.97
CA PHE A 17 3.51 9.63 -1.62
C PHE A 17 3.40 10.09 -3.08
N ARG A 18 2.37 9.65 -3.82
CA ARG A 18 2.12 10.05 -5.21
C ARG A 18 1.27 11.32 -5.32
N GLY A 19 0.72 11.81 -4.21
CA GLY A 19 -0.16 12.98 -4.18
C GLY A 19 -1.57 12.72 -4.73
N GLY A 20 -2.02 11.47 -4.87
CA GLY A 20 -3.35 11.17 -5.39
C GLY A 20 -3.50 9.77 -5.98
N ALA A 21 -4.33 9.65 -7.01
CA ALA A 21 -4.58 8.40 -7.72
C ALA A 21 -3.27 7.86 -8.34
N ALA A 22 -3.02 6.57 -8.18
CA ALA A 22 -1.75 5.96 -8.54
C ALA A 22 -1.92 4.54 -9.12
N ASP A 23 -1.09 4.20 -10.09
CA ASP A 23 -1.01 2.86 -10.66
C ASP A 23 0.02 2.02 -9.91
N GLU A 24 -0.35 1.60 -8.70
CA GLU A 24 0.55 0.93 -7.76
C GLU A 24 0.49 -0.60 -7.85
N PHE A 25 -0.64 -1.17 -8.27
CA PHE A 25 -0.91 -2.61 -8.19
C PHE A 25 -1.37 -3.24 -9.50
N ASP A 26 -0.93 -4.49 -9.69
CA ASP A 26 -1.66 -5.49 -10.44
C ASP A 26 -2.71 -6.17 -9.55
N PHE A 27 -3.96 -6.22 -10.03
CA PHE A 27 -5.07 -6.87 -9.32
C PHE A 27 -5.22 -8.30 -9.83
N VAL A 28 -4.66 -9.25 -9.09
CA VAL A 28 -4.66 -10.67 -9.51
C VAL A 28 -5.90 -11.36 -8.93
N PRO A 29 -6.85 -11.85 -9.74
CA PRO A 29 -8.01 -12.58 -9.23
C PRO A 29 -7.58 -13.89 -8.55
N ALA A 30 -8.19 -14.22 -7.42
CA ALA A 30 -8.08 -15.55 -6.83
C ALA A 30 -8.70 -16.62 -7.75
N SER A 31 -8.28 -17.88 -7.63
CA SER A 31 -8.89 -18.96 -8.41
C SER A 31 -10.41 -19.11 -8.13
N SER A 32 -10.85 -18.77 -6.92
CA SER A 32 -12.29 -18.72 -6.58
C SER A 32 -13.03 -17.54 -7.22
N ALA A 33 -12.32 -16.48 -7.61
CA ALA A 33 -12.90 -15.32 -8.26
C ALA A 33 -13.31 -15.64 -9.70
N GLU A 34 -12.61 -16.54 -10.40
CA GLU A 34 -12.98 -16.94 -11.78
C GLU A 34 -14.38 -17.58 -11.85
N ASN A 35 -14.64 -18.56 -10.96
CA ASN A 35 -15.96 -19.18 -10.85
C ASN A 35 -17.04 -18.16 -10.46
N SER A 36 -16.69 -17.22 -9.58
CA SER A 36 -17.62 -16.18 -9.15
C SER A 36 -17.91 -15.17 -10.27
N LEU A 37 -16.91 -14.75 -11.04
CA LEU A 37 -17.07 -13.89 -12.21
C LEU A 37 -17.96 -14.56 -13.26
N ALA A 38 -17.76 -15.86 -13.53
CA ALA A 38 -18.63 -16.62 -14.44
C ALA A 38 -20.08 -16.67 -13.95
N ALA A 39 -20.30 -16.97 -12.67
CA ALA A 39 -21.63 -16.99 -12.07
C ALA A 39 -22.34 -15.64 -12.10
N MET A 40 -21.58 -14.55 -11.95
CA MET A 40 -22.07 -13.17 -12.03
C MET A 40 -22.29 -12.69 -13.47
N GLN A 41 -21.85 -13.45 -14.48
CA GLN A 41 -21.68 -12.97 -15.86
C GLN A 41 -20.91 -11.63 -15.90
N ALA A 42 -19.84 -11.58 -15.11
CA ALA A 42 -19.02 -10.40 -14.93
C ALA A 42 -17.74 -10.46 -15.78
N VAL A 43 -17.32 -9.29 -16.25
CA VAL A 43 -16.05 -9.07 -16.92
C VAL A 43 -15.16 -8.20 -16.04
N LEU A 44 -13.92 -8.65 -15.88
CA LEU A 44 -12.86 -7.90 -15.21
C LEU A 44 -12.11 -7.04 -16.22
N ARG A 45 -11.87 -5.77 -15.89
CA ARG A 45 -10.96 -4.88 -16.63
C ARG A 45 -10.00 -4.21 -15.66
N GLN A 46 -8.75 -4.10 -16.06
CA GLN A 46 -7.76 -3.34 -15.32
C GLN A 46 -7.01 -2.39 -16.26
N ARG A 47 -6.96 -1.12 -15.91
CA ARG A 47 -6.27 -0.08 -16.70
C ARG A 47 -5.93 1.12 -15.82
N ASP A 48 -4.74 1.70 -16.00
CA ASP A 48 -4.31 2.94 -15.35
C ASP A 48 -4.52 2.92 -13.81
N GLY A 49 -4.12 1.83 -13.14
CA GLY A 49 -4.28 1.66 -11.69
C GLY A 49 -5.71 1.40 -11.20
N ARG A 50 -6.66 1.22 -12.10
CA ARG A 50 -8.07 0.99 -11.77
C ARG A 50 -8.48 -0.43 -12.05
N LEU A 51 -9.19 -1.02 -11.08
CA LEU A 51 -9.94 -2.25 -11.26
C LEU A 51 -11.38 -1.90 -11.61
N GLN A 52 -11.95 -2.54 -12.63
CA GLN A 52 -13.35 -2.44 -12.99
C GLN A 52 -13.97 -3.83 -13.09
N VAL A 53 -15.10 -4.03 -12.43
CA VAL A 53 -15.94 -5.22 -12.56
C VAL A 53 -17.25 -4.78 -13.19
N ILE A 54 -17.57 -5.36 -14.34
CA ILE A 54 -18.73 -5.00 -15.16
C ILE A 54 -19.63 -6.24 -15.27
N ILE A 55 -20.92 -6.10 -15.02
CA ILE A 55 -21.90 -7.20 -15.10
C ILE A 55 -22.81 -7.02 -16.31
N ALA A 56 -23.37 -8.13 -16.80
CA ALA A 56 -24.44 -8.11 -17.77
C ALA A 56 -25.80 -7.91 -17.08
N THR A 57 -26.64 -7.07 -17.66
CA THR A 57 -27.99 -6.74 -17.17
C THR A 57 -29.02 -6.86 -18.30
N ASP A 58 -30.27 -7.11 -17.94
CA ASP A 58 -31.40 -7.06 -18.86
C ASP A 58 -31.84 -5.61 -19.14
N GLU A 59 -32.92 -5.46 -19.92
CA GLU A 59 -33.48 -4.14 -20.28
C GLU A 59 -34.10 -3.39 -19.09
N LEU A 60 -34.42 -4.09 -18.00
CA LEU A 60 -34.95 -3.53 -16.76
C LEU A 60 -33.85 -3.23 -15.73
N GLY A 61 -32.58 -3.51 -16.07
CA GLY A 61 -31.42 -3.32 -15.20
C GLY A 61 -31.21 -4.45 -14.18
N ALA A 62 -31.96 -5.55 -14.27
CA ALA A 62 -31.73 -6.71 -13.42
C ALA A 62 -30.47 -7.47 -13.87
N PRO A 63 -29.63 -7.96 -12.93
CA PRO A 63 -28.43 -8.71 -13.28
C PRO A 63 -28.81 -10.03 -13.96
N LEU A 64 -28.14 -10.37 -15.07
CA LEU A 64 -28.32 -11.65 -15.75
C LEU A 64 -27.63 -12.82 -15.01
N GLY A 65 -26.69 -12.51 -14.12
CA GLY A 65 -25.97 -13.47 -13.28
C GLY A 65 -26.26 -13.31 -11.80
N ASP A 66 -25.85 -14.30 -11.00
CA ASP A 66 -26.05 -14.32 -9.55
C ASP A 66 -25.00 -13.46 -8.84
N CYS A 67 -25.36 -12.19 -8.59
CA CYS A 67 -24.45 -11.18 -8.05
C CYS A 67 -24.55 -11.01 -6.53
N ILE A 68 -25.74 -10.83 -5.99
CA ILE A 68 -25.94 -10.32 -4.61
C ILE A 68 -25.37 -11.32 -3.58
N GLY A 69 -24.60 -10.80 -2.62
CA GLY A 69 -23.95 -11.57 -1.57
C GLY A 69 -22.69 -12.32 -2.02
N ARG A 70 -22.39 -12.33 -3.33
CA ARG A 70 -21.19 -12.97 -3.87
C ARG A 70 -19.97 -12.09 -3.68
N SER A 71 -18.84 -12.71 -3.34
CA SER A 71 -17.57 -12.04 -3.11
C SER A 71 -16.54 -12.37 -4.18
N LEU A 72 -15.76 -11.36 -4.59
CA LEU A 72 -14.56 -11.51 -5.39
C LEU A 72 -13.34 -11.17 -4.55
N LEU A 73 -12.30 -12.01 -4.62
CA LEU A 73 -11.04 -11.81 -3.93
C LEU A 73 -9.92 -11.55 -4.94
N PHE A 74 -9.14 -10.50 -4.69
CA PHE A 74 -8.01 -10.09 -5.50
C PHE A 74 -6.75 -9.96 -4.65
N GLY A 75 -5.61 -10.38 -5.19
CA GLY A 75 -4.29 -10.04 -4.68
C GLY A 75 -3.86 -8.67 -5.18
N LEU A 76 -3.29 -7.87 -4.29
CA LEU A 76 -2.67 -6.59 -4.58
C LEU A 76 -1.17 -6.82 -4.75
N VAL A 77 -0.72 -6.96 -6.00
CA VAL A 77 0.68 -7.22 -6.34
C VAL A 77 1.34 -5.91 -6.76
N PRO A 78 2.32 -5.37 -6.01
CA PRO A 78 2.96 -4.10 -6.37
C PRO A 78 3.63 -4.18 -7.75
N ARG A 79 3.42 -3.16 -8.59
CA ARG A 79 4.04 -3.07 -9.92
C ARG A 79 5.54 -2.81 -9.88
N HIS A 80 6.05 -2.29 -8.77
CA HIS A 80 7.46 -1.94 -8.58
C HIS A 80 7.99 -2.44 -7.24
N ARG A 81 9.24 -2.90 -7.27
CA ARG A 81 9.93 -3.48 -6.10
C ARG A 81 10.12 -2.49 -4.94
N GLY A 82 10.14 -1.19 -5.23
CA GLY A 82 10.32 -0.13 -4.24
C GLY A 82 9.07 0.22 -3.44
N PHE A 83 7.92 -0.39 -3.70
CA PHE A 83 6.64 -0.03 -3.08
C PHE A 83 6.69 0.04 -1.56
N ALA A 84 7.27 -0.97 -0.92
CA ALA A 84 7.39 -1.07 0.53
C ALA A 84 8.36 -0.03 1.15
N LEU A 85 9.17 0.66 0.33
CA LEU A 85 10.10 1.68 0.82
C LEU A 85 9.41 3.00 1.13
N TYR A 86 8.28 3.29 0.49
CA TYR A 86 7.56 4.56 0.66
C TYR A 86 6.09 4.40 1.08
N THR A 87 5.59 3.17 1.17
CA THR A 87 4.25 2.87 1.67
C THR A 87 4.31 2.55 3.16
N ARG A 88 3.45 3.20 3.96
CA ARG A 88 3.30 2.86 5.37
C ARG A 88 2.62 1.49 5.49
N SER A 89 3.29 0.54 6.15
CA SER A 89 2.66 -0.73 6.50
C SER A 89 1.51 -0.51 7.50
N PRO A 90 0.32 -1.09 7.29
CA PRO A 90 -0.72 -1.10 8.30
C PRO A 90 -0.24 -1.78 9.59
N ALA A 91 -0.81 -1.39 10.73
CA ALA A 91 -0.44 -1.94 12.05
C ALA A 91 -0.98 -3.37 12.22
N LEU A 92 -0.26 -4.35 11.67
CA LEU A 92 -0.60 -5.77 11.64
C LEU A 92 0.47 -6.61 12.34
N ALA A 93 0.16 -7.87 12.66
CA ALA A 93 1.17 -8.80 13.16
C ALA A 93 2.20 -9.18 12.07
N ALA A 94 3.40 -9.60 12.47
CA ALA A 94 4.54 -9.79 11.56
C ALA A 94 4.29 -10.80 10.40
N ASP A 95 3.42 -11.78 10.60
CA ASP A 95 3.06 -12.81 9.62
C ASP A 95 1.69 -12.60 8.97
N GLU A 96 1.13 -11.39 9.10
CA GLU A 96 -0.13 -11.02 8.49
C GLU A 96 0.06 -10.17 7.23
N ILE A 97 -0.92 -10.23 6.35
CA ILE A 97 -1.07 -9.31 5.23
C ILE A 97 -2.38 -8.53 5.39
N PRO A 98 -2.45 -7.28 4.89
CA PRO A 98 -3.68 -6.50 4.94
C PRO A 98 -4.75 -7.08 4.02
N LEU A 99 -5.95 -7.27 4.53
CA LEU A 99 -7.18 -7.49 3.78
C LEU A 99 -8.03 -6.22 3.84
N TYR A 100 -8.25 -5.62 2.67
CA TYR A 100 -9.22 -4.55 2.47
C TYR A 100 -10.53 -5.16 2.01
N ALA A 101 -11.64 -4.82 2.67
CA ALA A 101 -12.95 -5.32 2.28
C ALA A 101 -14.03 -4.26 2.50
N ASN A 102 -15.07 -4.29 1.69
CA ASN A 102 -16.29 -3.58 2.02
C ASN A 102 -17.10 -4.39 3.04
N ALA A 103 -17.68 -3.71 4.02
CA ALA A 103 -18.39 -4.37 5.12
C ALA A 103 -19.90 -4.48 4.79
N PRO A 104 -20.62 -5.51 5.28
CA PRO A 104 -22.06 -5.65 5.02
C PRO A 104 -22.90 -4.47 5.51
N ASP A 105 -22.44 -3.81 6.58
CA ASP A 105 -23.04 -2.65 7.24
C ASP A 105 -22.60 -1.30 6.63
N ALA A 106 -21.48 -1.27 5.92
CA ALA A 106 -20.98 -0.11 5.19
C ALA A 106 -20.50 -0.53 3.78
N PRO A 107 -21.42 -0.99 2.91
CA PRO A 107 -21.05 -1.66 1.66
C PRO A 107 -20.37 -0.73 0.65
N ASP A 108 -20.60 0.58 0.77
CA ASP A 108 -20.11 1.61 -0.15
C ASP A 108 -18.67 2.09 0.14
N SER A 109 -18.07 1.63 1.23
CA SER A 109 -16.71 2.03 1.62
C SER A 109 -15.85 0.81 1.94
N LEU A 110 -14.53 0.93 1.71
CA LEU A 110 -13.59 -0.05 2.22
C LEU A 110 -13.37 0.20 3.72
N ALA A 111 -13.51 -0.85 4.51
CA ALA A 111 -13.15 -0.81 5.92
C ALA A 111 -11.64 -0.67 6.11
N ALA A 112 -11.22 -0.32 7.32
CA ALA A 112 -9.81 -0.35 7.71
C ALA A 112 -9.19 -1.74 7.43
N PRO A 113 -7.90 -1.80 7.03
CA PRO A 113 -7.26 -3.06 6.70
C PRO A 113 -7.25 -3.99 7.90
N ARG A 114 -7.71 -5.22 7.70
CA ARG A 114 -7.65 -6.28 8.71
C ARG A 114 -6.48 -7.21 8.42
N GLY A 115 -5.72 -7.57 9.45
CA GLY A 115 -4.69 -8.59 9.35
C GLY A 115 -5.29 -9.95 9.06
N ILE A 116 -4.76 -10.64 8.06
CA ILE A 116 -5.02 -12.06 7.83
C ILE A 116 -3.69 -12.81 7.81
N PRO A 117 -3.63 -14.03 8.37
CA PRO A 117 -2.41 -14.82 8.31
C PRO A 117 -1.98 -15.03 6.86
N ARG A 118 -0.70 -14.78 6.56
CA ARG A 118 -0.09 -15.06 5.25
C ARG A 118 -0.14 -16.56 4.88
N GLY A 119 -0.46 -17.42 5.84
CA GLY A 119 -0.61 -18.88 5.70
C GLY A 119 -1.85 -19.37 4.93
N ALA A 120 -2.41 -20.51 5.37
CA ALA A 120 -3.40 -21.35 4.67
C ALA A 120 -4.49 -20.68 3.77
N PRO A 121 -5.10 -19.52 4.09
CA PRO A 121 -6.06 -18.88 3.18
C PRO A 121 -5.49 -18.49 1.80
N LEU A 122 -4.23 -18.03 1.71
CA LEU A 122 -3.57 -17.79 0.41
C LEU A 122 -3.29 -19.09 -0.33
N ARG A 123 -2.94 -20.16 0.39
CA ARG A 123 -2.62 -21.48 -0.18
C ARG A 123 -3.82 -22.19 -0.82
N ARG A 124 -5.06 -21.81 -0.49
CA ARG A 124 -6.27 -22.36 -1.13
C ARG A 124 -6.55 -21.76 -2.51
N SER A 125 -5.84 -20.70 -2.89
CA SER A 125 -5.88 -20.09 -4.22
C SER A 125 -4.48 -20.13 -4.81
N SER A 126 -4.16 -21.19 -5.56
CA SER A 126 -2.81 -21.43 -6.11
C SER A 126 -2.23 -20.20 -6.81
N GLY A 127 -3.03 -19.48 -7.62
CA GLY A 127 -2.58 -18.27 -8.31
C GLY A 127 -2.20 -17.09 -7.40
N LEU A 128 -2.74 -17.00 -6.18
CA LEU A 128 -2.36 -15.97 -5.21
C LEU A 128 -1.14 -16.37 -4.38
N ALA A 129 -0.95 -17.68 -4.13
CA ALA A 129 0.22 -18.16 -3.41
C ALA A 129 1.51 -17.89 -4.22
N ASP A 130 1.47 -18.08 -5.54
CA ASP A 130 2.63 -17.93 -6.42
C ASP A 130 3.02 -16.46 -6.66
N THR A 131 2.06 -15.54 -6.58
CA THR A 131 2.27 -14.11 -6.84
C THR A 131 2.72 -13.32 -5.60
N ALA A 132 2.69 -13.94 -4.41
CA ALA A 132 3.09 -13.33 -3.14
C ALA A 132 2.58 -11.88 -2.97
N PRO A 133 1.24 -11.68 -2.99
CA PRO A 133 0.66 -10.34 -2.97
C PRO A 133 1.03 -9.59 -1.68
N TRP A 134 1.17 -8.27 -1.79
CA TRP A 134 1.44 -7.41 -0.64
C TRP A 134 0.22 -7.34 0.29
N GLY A 135 -0.98 -7.33 -0.28
CA GLY A 135 -2.26 -7.32 0.42
C GLY A 135 -3.36 -7.97 -0.39
N LEU A 136 -4.56 -8.06 0.17
CA LEU A 136 -5.76 -8.59 -0.49
C LEU A 136 -6.87 -7.55 -0.53
N LEU A 137 -7.71 -7.65 -1.55
CA LEU A 137 -8.95 -6.89 -1.69
C LEU A 137 -10.11 -7.88 -1.86
N GLN A 138 -11.11 -7.79 -0.99
CA GLN A 138 -12.34 -8.57 -1.12
C GLN A 138 -13.53 -7.63 -1.28
N LEU A 139 -14.30 -7.80 -2.36
CA LEU A 139 -15.52 -7.03 -2.60
C LEU A 139 -16.72 -7.96 -2.61
N THR A 140 -17.76 -7.60 -1.86
CA THR A 140 -19.03 -8.35 -1.77
C THR A 140 -20.18 -7.51 -2.32
N ALA A 141 -20.94 -8.06 -3.25
CA ALA A 141 -22.00 -7.34 -3.94
C ALA A 141 -23.22 -7.16 -3.04
N SER A 142 -23.67 -5.92 -2.90
CA SER A 142 -24.95 -5.58 -2.28
C SER A 142 -25.98 -5.35 -3.39
N ASN A 143 -27.25 -5.26 -2.99
CA ASN A 143 -28.31 -4.87 -3.92
C ASN A 143 -28.05 -3.48 -4.55
N ASP A 144 -27.51 -2.55 -3.75
CA ASP A 144 -27.21 -1.19 -4.20
C ASP A 144 -26.05 -1.17 -5.20
N HIS A 145 -25.02 -2.00 -5.03
CA HIS A 145 -23.94 -2.09 -6.02
C HIS A 145 -24.48 -2.54 -7.38
N VAL A 146 -25.40 -3.50 -7.39
CA VAL A 146 -25.99 -4.00 -8.63
C VAL A 146 -26.83 -2.92 -9.31
N SER A 147 -27.60 -2.13 -8.56
CA SER A 147 -28.52 -1.14 -9.13
C SER A 147 -27.83 0.13 -9.64
N ARG A 148 -26.80 0.63 -8.93
CA ARG A 148 -26.15 1.92 -9.26
C ARG A 148 -24.65 1.85 -9.52
N GLY A 149 -24.01 0.70 -9.27
CA GLY A 149 -22.56 0.59 -9.26
C GLY A 149 -21.93 1.27 -8.05
N GLN A 150 -20.66 0.97 -7.78
CA GLN A 150 -19.92 1.61 -6.68
C GLN A 150 -18.46 1.89 -7.02
N ALA A 151 -18.00 3.10 -6.70
CA ALA A 151 -16.62 3.51 -6.84
C ALA A 151 -15.93 3.52 -5.47
N PHE A 152 -15.00 2.58 -5.26
CA PHE A 152 -14.17 2.49 -4.07
C PHE A 152 -12.84 3.22 -4.24
N GLN A 153 -12.37 3.77 -3.14
CA GLN A 153 -11.02 4.32 -3.02
C GLN A 153 -10.22 3.45 -2.04
N LEU A 154 -9.10 2.92 -2.49
CA LEU A 154 -8.11 2.27 -1.64
C LEU A 154 -7.02 3.29 -1.31
N ASN A 155 -7.08 3.85 -0.09
CA ASN A 155 -6.14 4.86 0.36
C ASN A 155 -4.93 4.22 1.04
N LEU A 156 -3.73 4.57 0.56
CA LEU A 156 -2.45 4.13 1.09
C LEU A 156 -1.67 5.33 1.63
N GLU A 157 -1.19 5.18 2.85
CA GLU A 157 -0.42 6.22 3.53
C GLU A 157 1.06 6.18 3.13
N ALA A 158 1.66 7.36 3.09
CA ALA A 158 3.10 7.48 2.89
C ALA A 158 3.83 7.03 4.16
N ARG A 159 4.92 6.31 3.94
CA ARG A 159 5.87 5.99 5.00
C ARG A 159 6.58 7.27 5.42
N GLU A 160 6.71 7.44 6.72
CA GLU A 160 7.49 8.51 7.33
C GLU A 160 8.62 7.86 8.13
N ASP A 161 9.86 8.19 7.79
CA ASP A 161 11.04 7.72 8.51
C ASP A 161 11.92 8.90 8.93
N THR A 162 12.74 8.68 9.95
CA THR A 162 13.79 9.63 10.33
C THR A 162 15.09 9.31 9.60
N LEU A 163 15.49 10.19 8.70
CA LEU A 163 16.80 10.15 8.06
C LEU A 163 17.89 10.56 9.06
N ARG A 164 18.95 9.75 9.19
CA ARG A 164 20.10 10.01 10.06
C ARG A 164 21.39 9.89 9.27
N TYR A 165 22.23 10.91 9.35
CA TYR A 165 23.60 10.90 8.82
C TYR A 165 24.59 10.89 9.98
N TYR A 166 25.63 10.06 9.86
CA TYR A 166 26.72 10.01 10.83
C TYR A 166 27.97 10.56 10.14
N VAL A 167 28.51 11.65 10.68
CA VAL A 167 29.77 12.22 10.23
C VAL A 167 30.86 11.74 11.18
N VAL A 168 31.84 11.02 10.65
CA VAL A 168 32.98 10.52 11.42
C VAL A 168 34.18 11.39 11.05
N LEU A 169 34.72 12.11 12.04
CA LEU A 169 35.84 13.02 11.88
C LEU A 169 37.08 12.46 12.57
N THR A 170 38.27 12.84 12.10
CA THR A 170 39.51 12.51 12.80
C THR A 170 39.80 13.56 13.89
N PRO A 171 40.60 13.23 14.93
CA PRO A 171 40.89 14.16 16.02
C PRO A 171 41.57 15.47 15.58
N ALA A 172 42.21 15.49 14.41
CA ALA A 172 42.83 16.70 13.85
C ALA A 172 41.80 17.73 13.34
N ASP A 173 40.56 17.29 13.10
CA ASP A 173 39.49 18.09 12.49
C ASP A 173 38.47 18.58 13.54
N ALA A 174 38.79 18.47 14.83
CA ALA A 174 37.85 18.73 15.92
C ALA A 174 37.36 20.18 15.95
N ASP A 175 38.24 21.14 15.64
CA ASP A 175 37.88 22.55 15.55
C ASP A 175 37.01 22.85 14.31
N ASP A 176 37.26 22.13 13.20
CA ASP A 176 36.48 22.24 11.96
C ASP A 176 35.09 21.61 12.09
N ALA A 177 34.91 20.69 13.04
CA ALA A 177 33.65 19.98 13.25
C ALA A 177 32.48 20.95 13.45
N THR A 178 32.68 22.08 14.13
CA THR A 178 31.61 23.06 14.42
C THR A 178 31.13 23.80 13.16
N SER A 179 31.95 23.86 12.11
CA SER A 179 31.62 24.50 10.83
C SER A 179 30.79 23.61 9.90
N LEU A 180 30.76 22.30 10.14
CA LEU A 180 30.04 21.35 9.30
C LEU A 180 28.53 21.44 9.54
N HIS A 181 27.81 21.66 8.44
CA HIS A 181 26.36 21.67 8.37
C HIS A 181 25.92 20.86 7.15
N ILE A 182 24.73 20.25 7.25
CA ILE A 182 24.11 19.48 6.16
C ILE A 182 22.95 20.31 5.64
N GLU A 183 22.97 20.59 4.35
CA GLU A 183 21.92 21.33 3.66
C GLU A 183 21.22 20.46 2.62
N ASP A 184 19.92 20.63 2.51
CA ASP A 184 19.09 20.02 1.48
C ASP A 184 18.96 20.96 0.28
N THR A 185 19.99 21.02 -0.54
CA THR A 185 20.06 21.92 -1.71
C THR A 185 19.09 21.55 -2.82
N GLY A 186 18.57 20.31 -2.83
CA GLY A 186 17.61 19.83 -3.82
C GLY A 186 16.17 20.30 -3.60
N ALA A 187 15.81 20.71 -2.36
CA ALA A 187 14.43 21.00 -1.99
C ALA A 187 13.76 22.08 -2.86
N ALA A 188 14.48 23.14 -3.21
CA ALA A 188 13.97 24.20 -4.07
C ALA A 188 13.69 23.71 -5.50
N GLY A 189 14.56 22.86 -6.05
CA GLY A 189 14.35 22.25 -7.37
C GLY A 189 13.17 21.30 -7.40
N ASP A 190 12.89 20.63 -6.28
CA ASP A 190 11.77 19.71 -6.11
C ASP A 190 10.46 20.41 -5.71
N GLY A 191 10.46 21.73 -5.47
CA GLY A 191 9.27 22.48 -5.05
C GLY A 191 8.75 22.09 -3.66
N ARG A 192 9.60 21.59 -2.76
CA ARG A 192 9.24 21.12 -1.41
C ARG A 192 9.97 21.92 -0.33
N ALA A 193 9.47 21.86 0.90
CA ALA A 193 10.20 22.42 2.04
C ALA A 193 11.52 21.67 2.26
N PRO A 194 12.63 22.36 2.59
CA PRO A 194 13.91 21.71 2.88
C PRO A 194 13.83 20.90 4.16
N VAL A 195 14.50 19.74 4.17
CA VAL A 195 14.65 18.93 5.39
C VAL A 195 15.60 19.64 6.34
N ALA A 196 15.11 20.01 7.52
CA ALA A 196 15.93 20.60 8.57
C ALA A 196 16.69 19.52 9.34
N PHE A 197 18.02 19.50 9.21
CA PHE A 197 18.87 18.58 9.96
C PHE A 197 19.22 19.14 11.34
N ARG A 198 18.90 18.37 12.38
CA ARG A 198 19.34 18.66 13.74
C ARG A 198 20.64 17.93 14.02
N ARG A 199 21.70 18.66 14.35
CA ARG A 199 22.96 18.10 14.83
C ARG A 199 22.76 17.45 16.20
N ILE A 200 23.28 16.25 16.37
CA ILE A 200 23.30 15.51 17.63
C ILE A 200 24.74 15.11 17.90
N GLU A 201 25.27 15.53 19.04
CA GLU A 201 26.62 15.18 19.46
C GLU A 201 26.69 13.71 19.88
N SER A 202 27.87 13.11 19.74
CA SER A 202 28.09 11.67 19.98
C SER A 202 27.75 11.20 21.40
N ASP A 203 27.82 12.08 22.41
CA ASP A 203 27.40 11.78 23.79
C ASP A 203 25.89 11.81 24.00
N ALA A 204 25.14 12.43 23.09
CA ALA A 204 23.68 12.43 23.10
C ALA A 204 23.08 11.24 22.31
N PHE A 205 23.90 10.28 21.87
CA PHE A 205 23.42 9.10 21.16
C PHE A 205 22.64 8.17 22.09
N GLY A 206 21.33 8.11 21.89
CA GLY A 206 20.45 7.11 22.50
C GLY A 206 20.41 5.76 21.77
N PRO A 207 19.60 4.80 22.25
CA PRO A 207 19.55 3.42 21.75
C PRO A 207 19.06 3.25 20.31
N THR A 208 18.49 4.31 19.71
CA THR A 208 18.06 4.33 18.31
C THR A 208 19.14 4.85 17.35
N HIS A 209 20.32 5.24 17.87
CA HIS A 209 21.47 5.65 17.07
C HIS A 209 22.43 4.47 16.87
N LEU A 210 23.24 4.53 15.80
CA LEU A 210 24.33 3.58 15.61
C LEU A 210 25.32 3.72 16.76
N SER A 211 25.79 2.58 17.26
CA SER A 211 26.79 2.58 18.33
C SER A 211 28.12 3.16 17.83
N PRO A 212 28.86 3.93 18.64
CA PRO A 212 30.16 4.46 18.24
C PRO A 212 31.16 3.39 17.78
N ALA A 213 31.04 2.16 18.30
CA ALA A 213 31.85 1.02 17.87
C ALA A 213 31.60 0.63 16.40
N GLN A 214 30.38 0.80 15.89
CA GLN A 214 30.03 0.57 14.49
C GLN A 214 30.49 1.70 13.55
N LEU A 215 30.86 2.86 14.11
CA LEU A 215 31.30 4.04 13.38
C LEU A 215 32.84 4.17 13.34
N GLY A 216 33.57 3.07 13.60
CA GLY A 216 35.04 3.05 13.54
C GLY A 216 35.74 3.32 14.87
N GLY A 217 35.02 3.39 16.00
CA GLY A 217 35.62 3.31 17.33
C GLY A 217 36.53 4.46 17.73
N GLY A 218 36.24 5.69 17.28
CA GLY A 218 36.97 6.89 17.70
C GLY A 218 37.00 7.03 19.22
N THR A 219 38.16 6.75 19.81
CA THR A 219 38.36 6.80 21.26
C THR A 219 38.29 8.26 21.73
N ARG A 220 37.30 8.60 22.56
CA ARG A 220 37.42 9.76 23.47
C ARG A 220 38.54 9.43 24.45
N ARG A 221 39.78 9.80 24.13
CA ARG A 221 40.85 9.91 25.13
C ARG A 221 40.48 11.11 26.00
N ARG A 222 39.86 10.85 27.17
CA ARG A 222 39.83 11.83 28.27
C ARG A 222 41.27 12.11 28.66
N ALA A 223 41.71 13.35 28.46
CA ALA A 223 42.82 13.93 29.20
C ALA A 223 42.20 14.75 30.34
N GLY A 224 42.63 14.47 31.57
CA GLY A 224 42.10 15.01 32.82
C GLY A 224 42.05 13.92 33.88
#